data_AF-A0A3A4NTZ7-F1
#
_entry.id   AF-A0A3A4NTZ7-F1
#
_cell.length_a   1.000
_cell.length_b   1.000
_cell.length_c   1.000
_cell.angle_alpha   90.00
_cell.angle_beta   90.00
_cell.angle_gamma   90.00
#
_symmetry.space_group_name_H-M   'P 1'
#
loop_
_entity.id
_entity.type
_entity.pdbx_description
1 polymer ?
#
loop_
_entity_poly.entity_id
_entity_poly.type
_entity_poly.pdbx_seq_one_letter_code
_entity_poly.pdbx_strand_id
1 'polypeptide(L)' 'MPEEFETENYTTSEWTHEEWEREWHISVGSAYACKKCGNMIMITKGGVGTLEPYCCDELMQPVGKRKQ' A
#
# COMPACT_ATOMS: atom_id res chain seq x y z
N MET A 1 44.79 -17.04 19.53
CA MET A 1 44.18 -16.11 18.56
C MET A 1 43.31 -16.93 17.64
N PRO A 2 41.99 -16.77 17.68
CA PRO A 2 41.12 -17.06 16.55
C PRO A 2 40.82 -15.76 15.80
N GLU A 3 41.09 -15.81 14.50
CA GLU A 3 40.74 -14.89 13.45
C GLU A 3 39.23 -14.85 13.20
N GLU A 4 38.74 -13.66 12.81
CA GLU A 4 37.60 -13.40 11.90
C GLU A 4 36.19 -13.73 12.42
N PHE A 5 35.22 -12.81 12.40
CA PHE A 5 34.70 -12.14 11.21
C PHE A 5 34.06 -10.81 11.64
N GLU A 6 34.46 -9.69 11.02
CA GLU A 6 33.75 -8.42 11.17
C GLU A 6 32.33 -8.59 10.60
N THR A 7 31.31 -8.43 11.45
CA THR A 7 29.92 -8.44 11.02
C THR A 7 29.66 -7.20 10.17
N GLU A 8 29.80 -7.37 8.86
CA GLU A 8 29.47 -6.39 7.84
C GLU A 8 28.02 -5.92 8.04
N ASN A 9 27.85 -4.60 8.17
CA ASN A 9 26.56 -3.93 8.16
C ASN A 9 25.97 -4.04 6.74
N TYR A 10 25.40 -5.19 6.39
CA TYR A 10 24.56 -5.32 5.20
C TYR A 10 23.20 -4.72 5.52
N THR A 11 23.06 -3.43 5.25
CA THR A 11 21.77 -2.73 5.13
C THR A 11 21.05 -3.28 3.90
N THR A 12 20.54 -4.50 3.99
CA THR A 12 19.32 -4.87 3.29
C THR A 12 18.22 -4.69 4.31
N SER A 13 17.26 -3.83 4.02
CA SER A 13 16.07 -3.70 4.84
C SER A 13 15.34 -5.05 4.79
N GLU A 14 15.59 -5.90 5.78
CA GLU A 14 14.85 -7.14 6.00
C GLU A 14 13.47 -6.75 6.54
N TRP A 15 12.63 -6.24 5.65
CA TRP A 15 11.21 -6.05 5.94
C TRP A 15 10.65 -7.41 6.34
N THR A 16 10.14 -7.50 7.57
CA THR A 16 9.49 -8.70 8.09
C THR A 16 8.20 -8.96 7.30
N HIS A 17 7.77 -10.22 7.21
CA HIS A 17 6.52 -10.59 6.51
C HIS A 17 5.31 -9.77 6.98
N GLU A 18 5.25 -9.44 8.27
CA GLU A 18 4.20 -8.62 8.88
C GLU A 18 4.22 -7.16 8.37
N GLU A 19 5.40 -6.61 8.07
CA GLU A 19 5.56 -5.28 7.49
C GLU A 19 5.18 -5.28 5.99
N TRP A 20 5.52 -6.35 5.27
CA TRP A 20 5.03 -6.57 3.90
C TRP A 20 3.50 -6.66 3.85
N GLU A 21 2.89 -7.38 4.78
CA GLU A 21 1.45 -7.52 4.88
C GLU A 21 0.78 -6.20 5.26
N ARG A 22 1.34 -5.41 6.19
CA ARG A 22 0.82 -4.08 6.56
C ARG A 22 0.73 -3.13 5.38
N GLU A 23 1.77 -3.08 4.55
CA GLU A 23 1.81 -2.22 3.37
C GLU A 23 0.74 -2.62 2.33
N TRP A 24 0.29 -3.87 2.35
CA TRP A 24 -0.70 -4.45 1.43
C TRP A 24 -2.07 -4.61 2.09
N HIS A 25 -2.55 -3.64 2.89
CA HIS A 25 -3.91 -3.70 3.44
C HIS A 25 -4.89 -2.79 2.69
N ILE A 26 -5.87 -3.42 2.02
CA ILE A 26 -7.05 -2.74 1.47
C ILE A 26 -7.98 -2.39 2.64
N SER A 27 -8.09 -1.11 2.96
CA SER A 27 -8.89 -0.60 4.07
C SER A 27 -10.34 -0.31 3.66
N VAL A 28 -11.30 -0.80 4.45
CA VAL A 28 -12.72 -0.42 4.32
C VAL A 28 -12.88 1.08 4.51
N GLY A 29 -13.78 1.68 3.73
CA GLY A 29 -14.09 3.11 3.79
C GLY A 29 -13.08 4.01 3.08
N SER A 30 -12.00 3.46 2.51
CA SER A 30 -11.20 4.17 1.52
C SER A 30 -12.00 4.31 0.23
N ALA A 31 -11.91 5.49 -0.40
CA ALA A 31 -12.65 5.82 -1.62
C ALA A 31 -11.69 6.29 -2.71
N TYR A 32 -12.07 6.07 -3.97
CA TYR A 32 -11.32 6.46 -5.15
C TYR A 32 -12.22 7.23 -6.10
N ALA A 33 -11.68 8.24 -6.77
CA ALA A 33 -12.41 9.06 -7.75
C ALA A 33 -11.70 9.07 -9.10
N CYS A 34 -12.48 9.02 -10.18
CA CYS A 34 -12.01 9.24 -11.54
C CYS A 34 -11.93 10.74 -11.82
N LYS A 35 -10.76 11.23 -12.23
CA LYS A 35 -10.57 12.66 -12.59
C LYS A 35 -11.26 13.06 -13.90
N LYS A 36 -11.55 12.10 -14.80
CA LYS A 36 -12.20 12.37 -16.10
C LYS A 36 -13.71 12.52 -16.00
N CYS A 37 -14.40 11.52 -15.44
CA CYS A 37 -15.86 11.47 -15.41
C CYS A 37 -16.47 11.81 -14.05
N GLY A 38 -15.66 11.93 -12.99
CA GLY A 38 -16.13 12.21 -11.64
C GLY A 38 -16.73 11.00 -10.91
N ASN A 39 -16.71 9.80 -11.51
CA ASN A 39 -17.19 8.58 -10.85
C ASN A 39 -16.40 8.30 -9.56
N MET A 40 -17.08 7.80 -8.54
CA MET A 40 -16.51 7.52 -7.23
C MET A 40 -16.87 6.10 -6.79
N ILE A 41 -15.89 5.38 -6.26
CA ILE A 41 -16.10 4.07 -5.65
C ILE A 41 -15.59 4.07 -4.21
N MET A 42 -16.16 3.23 -3.37
CA MET A 42 -15.77 3.05 -1.98
C MET A 42 -15.56 1.57 -1.69
N ILE A 43 -14.50 1.25 -0.94
CA ILE A 43 -14.24 -0.11 -0.48
C ILE A 43 -15.23 -0.45 0.65
N THR A 44 -16.08 -1.43 0.41
CA THR A 44 -17.05 -1.95 1.40
C THR A 44 -16.53 -3.18 2.16
N LYS A 45 -15.49 -3.84 1.63
CA LYS A 45 -14.83 -5.00 2.24
C LYS A 45 -13.31 -4.88 2.08
N GLY A 46 -12.59 -5.00 3.20
CA GLY A 46 -11.13 -4.95 3.22
C GLY A 46 -10.50 -6.31 2.89
N GLY A 47 -9.19 -6.32 2.76
CA GLY A 47 -8.42 -7.53 2.46
C GLY A 47 -6.93 -7.24 2.37
N VAL A 48 -6.16 -8.27 2.03
CA VAL A 48 -4.72 -8.16 1.78
C VAL A 48 -4.50 -8.06 0.27
N GLY A 49 -3.72 -7.08 -0.16
CA GLY A 49 -3.38 -6.76 -1.55
C GLY A 49 -3.31 -5.25 -1.80
N THR A 50 -3.05 -4.90 -3.06
CA THR A 50 -3.19 -3.53 -3.57
C THR A 50 -4.51 -3.38 -4.32
N LEU A 51 -5.15 -2.22 -4.20
CA LEU A 51 -6.33 -1.90 -5.01
C LEU A 51 -5.98 -0.78 -6.00
N GLU A 52 -6.05 -1.12 -7.28
CA GLU A 52 -5.74 -0.24 -8.41
C GLU A 52 -6.96 -0.14 -9.35
N PRO A 53 -7.99 0.63 -8.96
CA PRO A 53 -9.22 0.70 -9.75
C PRO A 53 -9.03 1.59 -10.98
N TYR A 54 -9.52 1.12 -12.14
CA TYR A 54 -9.46 1.85 -13.41
C TYR A 54 -10.83 2.39 -13.81
N CYS A 55 -10.85 3.62 -14.33
CA CYS A 55 -12.03 4.24 -14.91
C CYS A 55 -11.61 5.24 -15.99
N CYS A 56 -12.29 5.23 -17.15
CA CYS A 56 -11.91 6.04 -18.32
C CYS A 56 -10.44 5.84 -18.75
N ASP A 57 -10.01 4.58 -18.74
CA ASP A 57 -8.66 4.11 -19.10
C ASP A 57 -7.53 4.70 -18.25
N GLU A 58 -7.86 5.21 -17.06
CA GLU A 58 -6.90 5.79 -16.12
C GLU A 58 -7.08 5.23 -14.72
N LEU A 59 -5.96 5.16 -13.99
CA LEU A 59 -5.95 4.78 -12.59
C LEU A 59 -6.69 5.84 -11.75
N MET A 60 -7.70 5.41 -11.01
CA MET A 60 -8.45 6.29 -10.12
C MET A 60 -7.59 6.77 -8.96
N GLN A 61 -7.92 7.95 -8.43
CA GLN A 61 -7.12 8.61 -7.40
C GLN A 61 -7.77 8.46 -6.03
N PRO A 62 -7.01 8.16 -4.96
CA PRO A 62 -7.58 8.06 -3.62
C PRO A 62 -8.16 9.41 -3.19
N VAL A 63 -9.38 9.37 -2.67
CA VAL A 63 -10.05 10.52 -2.07
C VAL A 63 -9.59 10.57 -0.61
N GLY A 64 -8.67 11.50 -0.31
CA GLY A 64 -8.00 11.55 0.99
C GLY A 64 -8.97 11.52 2.18
N LYS A 65 -8.59 10.80 3.24
CA LYS A 65 -9.32 10.83 4.51
C LYS A 65 -9.12 12.22 5.13
N ARG A 66 -10.19 13.00 5.29
CA ARG A 66 -10.12 14.19 6.13
C ARG A 66 -9.73 13.71 7.53
N LYS A 67 -8.59 14.20 8.07
CA LYS A 67 -8.30 14.11 9.50
C LYS A 67 -9.44 14.87 10.19
N GLN A 68 -10.33 14.15 10.84
CA GLN A 68 -11.32 14.72 11.73
C GLN A 68 -10.75 14.71 13.14
#